data_AF-A0A2E3HD00-F1
#
_entry.id   AF-A0A2E3HD00-F1
#
_cell.length_a   1.000
_cell.length_b   1.000
_cell.length_c   1.000
_cell.angle_alpha   90.00
_cell.angle_beta   90.00
_cell.angle_gamma   90.00
#
_symmetry.space_group_name_H-M   'P 1'
#
loop_
_entity.id
_entity.type
_entity.pdbx_description
1 polymer ?
#
loop_
_entity_poly.entity_id
_entity_poly.type
_entity_poly.pdbx_seq_one_letter_code
_entity_poly.pdbx_strand_id
1 'polypeptide(L)'
;MIPRTLRPYFIRCLPPILAILPLTAGAEPQLNSWYTTQSGKYARIFTSKENEATGRTSTTWSRGRGTQSSPTYAGVHEIHHDSRWIYIKTSGLGFHVMGPWYLNEAKTRNFPNFPGNTATIYRIPRRPTAFNGTVTTGFGSIGYFVDGIALFDATDTFSYINSSSSDGSPLGGGRGDGIWNRDAFVNEGVTFDSANAHQAGNLHHYHANAPAIRHLLGDSVDYDPVTNVYTESFNGRHSPVLGWVSDGHPIYGPYGYDDPEDPGSPVRRMTSGYQKRDGSNGSTNLNRTGRTTLPQWANRLQGRTTTLARNQYGPAVSAAYILGHYLEDYAYMGDFGLRQGVNFDLDEYNGRFCVTPEFPGGVWAYFTTIEADGTPMFPYNIGRNFYGTPSGGTTSSIPAGAVRSFAGGPSRQHGISSLKREEDAVVLTWSTVEGGSYQLESSPDLTTWTEEGAEFTAESTAINTEDPSSKPTSFYRLRRTGIADYDQTGFDNQFEDGQTGGNGGGGSDNFVATFTGRPLPPVNVIEELRIGNPGIPATVVSRDSGTQLTIAFDATALPPGNHAVYVIFAPPGRGRITLTSTNRFSR
;
A
#
# COMPACT_ATOMS: atom_id res chain seq x y z
N MET A 1 -18.81 72.32 41.28
CA MET A 1 -19.07 72.53 39.85
C MET A 1 -17.80 72.13 39.09
N ILE A 2 -17.91 71.14 38.21
CA ILE A 2 -16.84 70.47 37.42
C ILE A 2 -16.32 71.41 36.32
N PRO A 3 -15.01 71.43 35.98
CA PRO A 3 -14.41 70.60 34.89
C PRO A 3 -13.04 70.01 35.26
N ARG A 4 -12.88 68.68 35.30
CA ARG A 4 -12.49 67.74 34.22
C ARG A 4 -11.12 68.04 33.58
N THR A 5 -10.18 67.18 33.95
CA THR A 5 -8.74 67.17 33.68
C THR A 5 -8.37 66.46 32.37
N LEU A 6 -7.23 66.92 31.85
CA LEU A 6 -6.43 66.54 30.69
C LEU A 6 -6.29 65.03 30.42
N ARG A 7 -6.33 64.64 29.13
CA ARG A 7 -5.84 63.35 28.61
C ARG A 7 -4.59 63.55 27.72
N PRO A 8 -3.51 62.81 27.92
CA PRO A 8 -2.36 62.76 27.01
C PRO A 8 -2.53 61.69 25.91
N TYR A 9 -1.89 61.96 24.77
CA TYR A 9 -1.77 61.07 23.61
C TYR A 9 -0.92 59.84 23.95
N PHE A 10 -1.47 58.64 23.79
CA PHE A 10 -0.71 57.39 23.78
C PHE A 10 -0.47 56.96 22.32
N ILE A 11 0.79 56.99 21.89
CA ILE A 11 1.26 56.28 20.70
C ILE A 11 1.34 54.79 21.08
N ARG A 12 0.46 53.96 20.49
CA ARG A 12 0.57 52.50 20.58
C ARG A 12 1.60 52.02 19.56
N CYS A 13 2.76 51.57 20.02
CA CYS A 13 3.62 50.68 19.24
C CYS A 13 2.90 49.34 19.04
N LEU A 14 2.47 49.04 17.80
CA LEU A 14 2.11 47.68 17.42
C LEU A 14 3.39 46.84 17.30
N PRO A 15 3.48 45.64 17.89
CA PRO A 15 4.54 44.70 17.57
C PRO A 15 4.33 44.19 16.13
N PRO A 16 5.41 43.90 15.38
CA PRO A 16 5.29 43.28 14.07
C PRO A 16 4.67 41.89 14.24
N ILE A 17 3.46 41.71 13.72
CA ILE A 17 2.84 40.40 13.55
C ILE A 17 3.69 39.67 12.52
N LEU A 18 4.61 38.84 13.01
CA LEU A 18 5.31 37.85 12.20
C LEU A 18 4.25 36.85 11.74
N ALA A 19 3.82 36.98 10.48
CA ALA A 19 2.97 35.98 9.85
C ALA A 19 3.73 34.66 9.81
N ILE A 20 3.48 33.79 10.80
CA ILE A 20 3.83 32.38 10.72
C ILE A 20 2.90 31.81 9.66
N LEU A 21 3.34 31.83 8.40
CA LEU A 21 2.79 30.95 7.38
C LEU A 21 2.98 29.53 7.91
N PRO A 22 1.91 28.75 8.18
CA PRO A 22 2.09 27.34 8.39
C PRO A 22 2.60 26.79 7.05
N LEU A 23 3.88 26.41 7.00
CA LEU A 23 4.31 25.38 6.06
C LEU A 23 3.60 24.11 6.53
N THR A 24 2.37 23.91 6.08
CA THR A 24 1.81 22.57 5.98
C THR A 24 2.72 21.86 4.99
N ALA A 25 3.61 20.99 5.48
CA ALA A 25 4.13 19.93 4.65
C ALA A 25 2.88 19.24 4.06
N GLY A 26 2.64 19.41 2.77
CA GLY A 26 1.47 18.82 2.12
C GLY A 26 1.52 17.31 2.37
N ALA A 27 0.38 16.71 2.74
CA ALA A 27 0.28 15.27 2.73
C ALA A 27 0.72 14.77 1.35
N GLU A 28 1.50 13.69 1.29
CA GLU A 28 1.86 13.01 0.05
C GLU A 28 1.16 11.64 0.02
N PRO A 29 -0.13 11.56 -0.36
CA PRO A 29 -0.94 10.34 -0.28
C PRO A 29 -0.27 9.14 -0.95
N GLN A 30 0.42 9.38 -2.07
CA GLN A 30 1.16 8.37 -2.84
C GLN A 30 2.33 7.72 -2.07
N LEU A 31 2.84 8.36 -1.03
CA LEU A 31 3.91 7.84 -0.17
C LEU A 31 3.41 7.26 1.14
N ASN A 32 2.35 7.83 1.72
CA ASN A 32 1.92 7.52 3.08
C ASN A 32 0.64 6.65 3.15
N SER A 33 -0.01 6.34 2.02
CA SER A 33 -1.18 5.44 2.00
C SER A 33 -0.83 3.95 2.07
N TRP A 34 0.43 3.58 1.87
CA TRP A 34 0.87 2.17 1.90
C TRP A 34 0.68 1.56 3.29
N TYR A 35 0.09 0.36 3.35
CA TYR A 35 -0.19 -0.31 4.61
C TYR A 35 1.09 -0.94 5.18
N THR A 36 1.72 -0.22 6.11
CA THR A 36 3.01 -0.60 6.72
C THR A 36 2.88 -0.98 8.20
N THR A 37 1.71 -0.81 8.82
CA THR A 37 1.47 -1.01 10.25
C THR A 37 1.88 -2.39 10.75
N GLN A 38 1.62 -3.45 9.96
CA GLN A 38 1.97 -4.84 10.28
C GLN A 38 3.24 -5.34 9.59
N SER A 39 4.05 -4.44 9.01
CA SER A 39 5.32 -4.83 8.40
C SER A 39 6.22 -5.56 9.40
N GLY A 40 6.93 -6.60 8.97
CA GLY A 40 7.65 -7.50 9.87
C GLY A 40 6.83 -8.70 10.35
N LYS A 41 5.61 -8.90 9.84
CA LYS A 41 4.81 -10.12 9.99
C LYS A 41 5.05 -11.07 8.82
N TYR A 42 5.16 -12.38 9.07
CA TYR A 42 5.23 -13.37 8.00
C TYR A 42 3.88 -13.52 7.28
N ALA A 43 3.94 -13.73 5.96
CA ALA A 43 2.79 -14.16 5.17
C ALA A 43 2.33 -15.55 5.62
N ARG A 44 1.01 -15.77 5.63
CA ARG A 44 0.40 -17.01 6.12
C ARG A 44 -0.75 -17.44 5.22
N ILE A 45 -0.95 -18.74 5.09
CA ILE A 45 -2.11 -19.31 4.39
C ILE A 45 -2.86 -20.34 5.23
N PHE A 46 -4.15 -20.49 4.93
CA PHE A 46 -4.87 -21.73 5.18
C PHE A 46 -4.63 -22.69 4.00
N THR A 47 -3.96 -23.81 4.26
CA THR A 47 -3.64 -24.78 3.18
C THR A 47 -4.85 -25.63 2.77
N SER A 48 -5.88 -25.72 3.62
CA SER A 48 -7.12 -26.46 3.39
C SER A 48 -8.26 -25.93 4.27
N LYS A 49 -9.50 -26.41 4.02
CA LYS A 49 -10.70 -26.04 4.77
C LYS A 49 -10.70 -26.60 6.20
N GLU A 50 -10.03 -27.73 6.41
CA GLU A 50 -9.84 -28.32 7.74
C GLU A 50 -8.90 -27.46 8.58
N ASN A 51 -7.87 -26.90 7.95
CA ASN A 51 -6.96 -25.95 8.58
C ASN A 51 -7.66 -24.62 8.87
N GLU A 52 -8.47 -24.11 7.95
CA GLU A 52 -9.36 -22.96 8.17
C GLU A 52 -10.30 -23.20 9.37
N ALA A 53 -11.02 -24.32 9.39
CA ALA A 53 -11.98 -24.66 10.46
C ALA A 53 -11.35 -24.84 11.85
N THR A 54 -10.04 -25.09 11.92
CA THR A 54 -9.29 -25.23 13.17
C THR A 54 -8.39 -24.04 13.49
N GLY A 55 -8.41 -22.99 12.66
CA GLY A 55 -7.55 -21.82 12.80
C GLY A 55 -6.06 -22.10 12.57
N ARG A 56 -5.71 -23.23 11.95
CA ARG A 56 -4.32 -23.65 11.72
C ARG A 56 -3.76 -23.02 10.45
N THR A 57 -2.80 -22.10 10.60
CA THR A 57 -2.13 -21.43 9.48
C THR A 57 -0.74 -22.01 9.21
N SER A 58 -0.18 -21.70 8.03
CA SER A 58 1.20 -22.05 7.68
C SER A 58 1.95 -20.86 7.10
N THR A 59 3.23 -20.70 7.49
CA THR A 59 4.19 -19.72 6.93
C THR A 59 5.05 -20.31 5.81
N THR A 60 4.94 -21.62 5.57
CA THR A 60 5.57 -22.32 4.43
C THR A 60 4.54 -23.20 3.72
N TRP A 61 4.67 -23.34 2.40
CA TRP A 61 3.71 -24.10 1.60
C TRP A 61 4.28 -24.45 0.23
N SER A 62 3.68 -25.43 -0.44
CA SER A 62 4.02 -25.77 -1.83
C SER A 62 2.83 -26.39 -2.54
N ARG A 63 2.41 -25.78 -3.66
CA ARG A 63 1.41 -26.33 -4.58
C ARG A 63 1.52 -25.66 -5.95
N GLY A 64 1.68 -26.47 -7.00
CA GLY A 64 1.81 -25.97 -8.37
C GLY A 64 3.01 -25.03 -8.52
N ARG A 65 2.77 -23.84 -9.08
CA ARG A 65 3.79 -22.80 -9.30
C ARG A 65 4.10 -21.93 -8.07
N GLY A 66 3.32 -22.04 -7.00
CA GLY A 66 3.56 -21.32 -5.75
C GLY A 66 4.23 -22.21 -4.72
N THR A 67 5.48 -21.87 -4.40
CA THR A 67 6.26 -22.53 -3.36
C THR A 67 6.88 -21.48 -2.47
N GLN A 68 6.74 -21.67 -1.17
CA GLN A 68 7.36 -20.88 -0.12
C GLN A 68 8.01 -21.85 0.87
N SER A 69 9.28 -22.18 0.62
CA SER A 69 10.03 -23.20 1.38
C SER A 69 10.50 -22.72 2.75
N SER A 70 10.62 -21.41 2.93
CA SER A 70 10.94 -20.70 4.18
C SER A 70 9.95 -19.54 4.35
N PRO A 71 9.66 -19.09 5.58
CA PRO A 71 8.80 -17.95 5.81
C PRO A 71 9.22 -16.73 4.99
N THR A 72 8.29 -15.85 4.63
CA THR A 72 8.59 -14.58 3.96
C THR A 72 7.71 -13.48 4.55
N TYR A 73 8.16 -12.23 4.52
CA TYR A 73 7.38 -11.12 5.06
C TYR A 73 6.27 -10.70 4.10
N ALA A 74 5.11 -10.40 4.68
CA ALA A 74 3.95 -9.95 3.93
C ALA A 74 4.09 -8.49 3.46
N GLY A 75 3.44 -8.20 2.34
CA GLY A 75 3.12 -6.89 1.82
C GLY A 75 4.29 -6.09 1.27
N VAL A 76 4.19 -4.76 1.37
CA VAL A 76 5.23 -3.82 0.93
C VAL A 76 6.33 -3.76 1.98
N HIS A 77 7.58 -3.99 1.54
CA HIS A 77 8.75 -3.96 2.43
C HIS A 77 9.74 -2.85 2.09
N GLU A 78 9.64 -2.22 0.92
CA GLU A 78 10.36 -0.96 0.66
C GLU A 78 9.51 -0.01 -0.16
N ILE A 79 9.61 1.29 0.15
CA ILE A 79 9.02 2.36 -0.65
C ILE A 79 10.14 3.35 -0.98
N HIS A 80 10.30 3.66 -2.26
CA HIS A 80 11.23 4.66 -2.75
C HIS A 80 10.52 5.67 -3.63
N HIS A 81 11.11 6.84 -3.81
CA HIS A 81 10.58 7.82 -4.74
C HIS A 81 11.65 8.70 -5.36
N ASP A 82 11.33 9.25 -6.52
CA ASP A 82 12.05 10.38 -7.11
C ASP A 82 11.05 11.46 -7.55
N SER A 83 11.49 12.44 -8.35
CA SER A 83 10.61 13.52 -8.83
C SER A 83 9.46 13.06 -9.76
N ARG A 84 9.51 11.83 -10.28
CA ARG A 84 8.60 11.29 -11.31
C ARG A 84 7.84 10.05 -10.85
N TRP A 85 8.42 9.24 -9.97
CA TRP A 85 7.93 7.90 -9.64
C TRP A 85 7.88 7.65 -8.14
N ILE A 86 6.87 6.88 -7.72
CA ILE A 86 6.92 6.07 -6.51
C ILE A 86 7.30 4.66 -6.94
N TYR A 87 8.17 4.00 -6.18
CA TYR A 87 8.53 2.62 -6.34
C TYR A 87 8.16 1.85 -5.08
N ILE A 88 7.60 0.66 -5.24
CA ILE A 88 7.43 -0.30 -4.16
C ILE A 88 8.27 -1.54 -4.44
N LYS A 89 8.81 -2.15 -3.39
CA LYS A 89 9.15 -3.58 -3.39
C LYS A 89 8.14 -4.32 -2.53
N THR A 90 7.61 -5.42 -3.03
CA THR A 90 6.63 -6.23 -2.31
C THR A 90 6.82 -7.72 -2.58
N SER A 91 6.50 -8.56 -1.58
CA SER A 91 6.37 -9.99 -1.81
C SER A 91 5.17 -10.36 -2.67
N GLY A 92 4.16 -9.47 -2.77
CA GLY A 92 2.88 -9.75 -3.41
C GLY A 92 1.93 -10.59 -2.55
N LEU A 93 2.24 -10.79 -1.26
CA LEU A 93 1.46 -11.60 -0.33
C LEU A 93 0.81 -10.73 0.75
N GLY A 94 -0.46 -11.00 1.08
CA GLY A 94 -1.23 -10.19 2.02
C GLY A 94 -0.87 -10.39 3.50
N PHE A 95 -1.24 -9.41 4.33
CA PHE A 95 -1.15 -9.50 5.80
C PHE A 95 -2.27 -10.32 6.45
N HIS A 96 -3.38 -10.52 5.72
CA HIS A 96 -4.44 -11.45 6.09
C HIS A 96 -3.97 -12.90 5.90
N VAL A 97 -4.67 -13.85 6.53
CA VAL A 97 -4.40 -15.26 6.27
C VAL A 97 -5.05 -15.59 4.93
N MET A 98 -4.22 -15.81 3.90
CA MET A 98 -4.71 -16.03 2.54
C MET A 98 -5.27 -17.46 2.37
N GLY A 99 -6.14 -17.65 1.37
CA GLY A 99 -6.73 -18.96 1.09
C GLY A 99 -7.79 -19.38 2.10
N PRO A 100 -8.25 -20.65 2.04
CA PRO A 100 -7.86 -21.68 1.07
C PRO A 100 -8.58 -21.52 -0.29
N TRP A 101 -7.99 -22.08 -1.36
CA TRP A 101 -8.52 -21.97 -2.75
C TRP A 101 -8.91 -23.31 -3.39
N TYR A 102 -10.05 -23.33 -4.08
CA TYR A 102 -10.66 -24.52 -4.70
C TYR A 102 -11.13 -24.27 -6.14
N LEU A 103 -11.56 -25.32 -6.84
CA LEU A 103 -12.15 -25.26 -8.18
C LEU A 103 -13.66 -25.52 -8.20
N ASN A 104 -14.27 -25.73 -7.03
CA ASN A 104 -15.70 -26.01 -6.89
C ASN A 104 -16.23 -25.63 -5.50
N GLU A 105 -17.51 -25.27 -5.44
CA GLU A 105 -18.17 -24.80 -4.21
C GLU A 105 -18.14 -25.82 -3.07
N ALA A 106 -18.22 -27.12 -3.40
CA ALA A 106 -18.11 -28.19 -2.42
C ALA A 106 -16.71 -28.31 -1.77
N LYS A 107 -15.73 -27.52 -2.24
CA LYS A 107 -14.33 -27.51 -1.78
C LYS A 107 -13.75 -28.93 -1.75
N THR A 108 -13.91 -29.66 -2.87
CA THR A 108 -13.39 -31.04 -3.04
C THR A 108 -12.27 -31.12 -4.08
N ARG A 109 -12.10 -30.08 -4.89
CA ARG A 109 -11.03 -29.97 -5.89
C ARG A 109 -10.16 -28.77 -5.56
N ASN A 110 -8.89 -29.03 -5.26
CA ASN A 110 -7.92 -27.97 -4.96
C ASN A 110 -7.66 -27.09 -6.19
N PHE A 111 -7.51 -25.79 -5.96
CA PHE A 111 -6.94 -24.91 -6.98
C PHE A 111 -5.48 -25.32 -7.27
N PRO A 112 -5.01 -25.32 -8.53
CA PRO A 112 -3.73 -25.95 -8.88
C PRO A 112 -2.48 -25.31 -8.28
N ASN A 113 -2.53 -24.02 -7.98
CA ASN A 113 -1.39 -23.27 -7.44
C ASN A 113 -1.66 -22.77 -6.03
N PHE A 114 -0.61 -22.50 -5.25
CA PHE A 114 -0.63 -21.53 -4.15
C PHE A 114 0.00 -20.22 -4.62
N PRO A 115 -0.16 -19.10 -3.90
CA PRO A 115 0.64 -17.91 -4.14
C PRO A 115 2.10 -18.13 -3.69
N GLY A 116 3.01 -17.23 -4.01
CA GLY A 116 4.39 -17.26 -3.50
C GLY A 116 5.06 -15.89 -3.62
N ASN A 117 6.17 -15.68 -2.90
CA ASN A 117 6.92 -14.44 -2.99
C ASN A 117 7.35 -14.15 -4.44
N THR A 118 6.96 -12.99 -4.94
CA THR A 118 7.28 -12.54 -6.30
C THR A 118 8.44 -11.56 -6.36
N ALA A 119 8.87 -11.02 -5.21
CA ALA A 119 9.88 -9.95 -5.10
C ALA A 119 9.65 -8.82 -6.12
N THR A 120 8.39 -8.43 -6.31
CA THR A 120 8.00 -7.49 -7.36
C THR A 120 8.48 -6.08 -7.03
N ILE A 121 9.12 -5.44 -8.01
CA ILE A 121 9.35 -3.99 -8.00
C ILE A 121 8.37 -3.35 -8.98
N TYR A 122 7.52 -2.47 -8.48
CA TYR A 122 6.54 -1.75 -9.29
C TYR A 122 6.70 -0.25 -9.14
N ARG A 123 6.51 0.50 -10.23
CA ARG A 123 6.55 1.97 -10.20
C ARG A 123 5.21 2.57 -10.60
N ILE A 124 4.83 3.65 -9.91
CA ILE A 124 3.61 4.42 -10.14
C ILE A 124 4.01 5.87 -10.44
N PRO A 125 3.43 6.52 -11.48
CA PRO A 125 3.76 7.90 -11.78
C PRO A 125 3.25 8.82 -10.67
N ARG A 126 4.12 9.70 -10.14
CA ARG A 126 3.74 10.68 -9.10
C ARG A 126 2.76 11.74 -9.61
N ARG A 127 2.81 12.00 -10.91
CA ARG A 127 1.95 12.99 -11.57
C ARG A 127 1.08 12.27 -12.58
N PRO A 128 -0.14 11.84 -12.19
CA PRO A 128 -1.08 11.29 -13.14
C PRO A 128 -1.32 12.29 -14.27
N THR A 129 -1.46 11.78 -15.50
CA THR A 129 -1.78 12.65 -16.63
C THR A 129 -3.25 13.07 -16.57
N ALA A 130 -3.59 14.17 -17.24
CA ALA A 130 -4.98 14.45 -17.57
C ALA A 130 -5.62 13.29 -18.38
N PHE A 131 -6.94 13.36 -18.55
CA PHE A 131 -7.74 12.41 -19.30
C PHE A 131 -7.09 12.01 -20.64
N ASN A 132 -6.98 10.71 -20.86
CA ASN A 132 -6.61 10.09 -22.13
C ASN A 132 -7.74 9.14 -22.57
N GLY A 133 -8.13 8.20 -21.71
CA GLY A 133 -9.33 7.36 -21.90
C GLY A 133 -9.24 6.31 -23.00
N THR A 134 -8.16 6.25 -23.80
CA THR A 134 -8.07 5.37 -24.98
C THR A 134 -7.31 4.07 -24.74
N VAL A 135 -6.67 3.90 -23.59
CA VAL A 135 -5.83 2.71 -23.34
C VAL A 135 -6.64 1.67 -22.59
N THR A 136 -6.92 0.54 -23.23
CA THR A 136 -7.58 -0.62 -22.60
C THR A 136 -6.66 -1.27 -21.56
N THR A 137 -7.24 -1.72 -20.45
CA THR A 137 -6.52 -2.45 -19.42
C THR A 137 -5.91 -3.74 -20.00
N GLY A 138 -4.68 -4.03 -19.57
CA GLY A 138 -3.93 -5.20 -20.03
C GLY A 138 -4.16 -6.42 -19.15
N PHE A 139 -3.66 -7.57 -19.61
CA PHE A 139 -3.57 -8.76 -18.77
C PHE A 139 -2.52 -8.57 -17.68
N GLY A 140 -2.79 -9.06 -16.48
CA GLY A 140 -1.87 -8.98 -15.35
C GLY A 140 -2.09 -7.72 -14.50
N SER A 141 -1.03 -7.27 -13.82
CA SER A 141 -1.12 -6.16 -12.89
C SER A 141 -1.28 -4.82 -13.61
N ILE A 142 -2.40 -4.14 -13.34
CA ILE A 142 -2.71 -2.79 -13.81
C ILE A 142 -2.43 -1.73 -12.73
N GLY A 143 -2.02 -2.18 -11.54
CA GLY A 143 -1.74 -1.40 -10.36
C GLY A 143 -1.47 -2.32 -9.17
N TYR A 144 -1.38 -1.74 -7.97
CA TYR A 144 -1.22 -2.49 -6.72
C TYR A 144 -2.12 -1.88 -5.64
N PHE A 145 -2.71 -2.76 -4.82
CA PHE A 145 -3.33 -2.36 -3.56
C PHE A 145 -2.26 -1.96 -2.56
N VAL A 146 -2.63 -1.15 -1.58
CA VAL A 146 -1.69 -0.56 -0.60
C VAL A 146 -1.08 -1.60 0.35
N ASP A 147 -1.61 -2.82 0.39
CA ASP A 147 -0.98 -3.96 1.07
C ASP A 147 0.09 -4.66 0.22
N GLY A 148 0.29 -4.26 -1.03
CA GLY A 148 1.27 -4.85 -1.94
C GLY A 148 0.73 -6.01 -2.78
N ILE A 149 -0.57 -6.32 -2.73
CA ILE A 149 -1.18 -7.30 -3.64
C ILE A 149 -1.48 -6.65 -4.99
N ALA A 150 -1.27 -7.41 -6.08
CA ALA A 150 -1.51 -6.90 -7.43
C ALA A 150 -3.00 -6.64 -7.68
N LEU A 151 -3.30 -5.52 -8.35
CA LEU A 151 -4.62 -5.19 -8.87
C LEU A 151 -4.71 -5.69 -10.33
N PHE A 152 -5.66 -6.57 -10.61
CA PHE A 152 -6.02 -7.00 -11.95
C PHE A 152 -7.32 -6.32 -12.39
N ASP A 153 -7.58 -6.30 -13.70
CA ASP A 153 -8.86 -5.84 -14.23
C ASP A 153 -9.98 -6.88 -14.08
N ALA A 154 -11.18 -6.59 -14.57
CA ALA A 154 -12.33 -7.48 -14.43
C ALA A 154 -12.28 -8.76 -15.30
N THR A 155 -11.22 -9.00 -16.08
CA THR A 155 -11.16 -10.12 -17.04
C THR A 155 -10.37 -11.32 -16.51
N ASP A 156 -10.83 -12.54 -16.82
CA ASP A 156 -10.07 -13.78 -16.54
C ASP A 156 -9.14 -14.20 -17.71
N THR A 157 -9.04 -13.34 -18.73
CA THR A 157 -8.32 -13.55 -20.01
C THR A 157 -8.91 -14.59 -20.97
N PHE A 158 -10.09 -15.15 -20.66
CA PHE A 158 -10.84 -16.06 -21.51
C PHE A 158 -12.11 -15.41 -22.07
N SER A 159 -12.59 -15.97 -23.18
CA SER A 159 -13.82 -15.52 -23.84
C SER A 159 -14.55 -16.69 -24.49
N TYR A 160 -15.79 -16.45 -24.91
CA TYR A 160 -16.57 -17.44 -25.65
C TYR A 160 -15.92 -17.79 -26.99
N ILE A 161 -16.03 -19.06 -27.38
CA ILE A 161 -15.64 -19.60 -28.69
C ILE A 161 -16.91 -20.00 -29.42
N ASN A 162 -17.30 -19.23 -30.43
CA ASN A 162 -18.54 -19.45 -31.15
C ASN A 162 -18.54 -20.81 -31.88
N SER A 163 -17.42 -21.17 -32.51
CA SER A 163 -17.32 -22.39 -33.33
C SER A 163 -17.43 -23.69 -32.52
N SER A 164 -17.00 -23.70 -31.26
CA SER A 164 -17.14 -24.86 -30.37
C SER A 164 -18.33 -24.74 -29.41
N SER A 165 -19.05 -23.61 -29.45
CA SER A 165 -20.16 -23.29 -28.55
C SER A 165 -19.81 -23.44 -27.06
N SER A 166 -18.59 -23.06 -26.70
CA SER A 166 -18.05 -23.19 -25.34
C SER A 166 -17.21 -21.98 -24.95
N ASP A 167 -17.06 -21.74 -23.65
CA ASP A 167 -16.02 -20.82 -23.18
C ASP A 167 -14.62 -21.38 -23.42
N GLY A 168 -13.67 -20.48 -23.64
CA GLY A 168 -12.26 -20.77 -23.43
C GLY A 168 -11.98 -21.11 -21.96
N SER A 169 -11.00 -21.96 -21.73
CA SER A 169 -10.64 -22.42 -20.39
C SER A 169 -9.14 -22.66 -20.25
N PRO A 170 -8.56 -22.46 -19.05
CA PRO A 170 -7.18 -22.86 -18.78
C PRO A 170 -6.99 -24.39 -18.87
N LEU A 171 -8.07 -25.18 -18.81
CA LEU A 171 -8.04 -26.65 -18.89
C LEU A 171 -8.15 -27.18 -20.34
N GLY A 172 -8.41 -26.32 -21.33
CA GLY A 172 -8.58 -26.70 -22.74
C GLY A 172 -9.48 -25.74 -23.53
N GLY A 173 -9.62 -25.95 -24.83
CA GLY A 173 -10.54 -25.17 -25.69
C GLY A 173 -9.95 -23.89 -26.31
N GLY A 174 -8.80 -23.40 -25.84
CA GLY A 174 -8.20 -22.15 -26.32
C GLY A 174 -8.65 -20.94 -25.50
N ARG A 175 -8.21 -19.73 -25.90
CA ARG A 175 -8.49 -18.49 -25.15
C ARG A 175 -9.85 -17.86 -25.44
N GLY A 176 -10.51 -18.23 -26.53
CA GLY A 176 -11.74 -17.58 -26.98
C GLY A 176 -11.54 -16.56 -28.10
N ASP A 177 -12.66 -16.10 -28.65
CA ASP A 177 -12.70 -15.24 -29.83
C ASP A 177 -12.44 -13.75 -29.50
N GLY A 178 -12.36 -13.39 -28.21
CA GLY A 178 -12.16 -12.01 -27.73
C GLY A 178 -13.41 -11.13 -27.83
N ILE A 179 -14.58 -11.72 -28.11
CA ILE A 179 -15.83 -10.97 -28.35
C ILE A 179 -16.72 -10.92 -27.11
N TRP A 180 -16.92 -12.06 -26.45
CA TRP A 180 -17.67 -12.15 -25.20
C TRP A 180 -16.67 -12.55 -24.12
N ASN A 181 -16.08 -11.55 -23.45
CA ASN A 181 -14.97 -11.71 -22.52
C ASN A 181 -15.51 -12.04 -21.14
N ARG A 182 -15.04 -13.12 -20.54
CA ARG A 182 -15.55 -13.62 -19.26
C ARG A 182 -15.20 -12.66 -18.13
N ASP A 183 -16.19 -12.41 -17.28
CA ASP A 183 -16.03 -11.63 -16.06
C ASP A 183 -15.39 -12.49 -14.97
N ALA A 184 -14.21 -12.11 -14.49
CA ALA A 184 -13.43 -12.90 -13.53
C ALA A 184 -14.17 -13.15 -12.22
N PHE A 185 -14.87 -12.15 -11.67
CA PHE A 185 -15.59 -12.34 -10.41
C PHE A 185 -16.71 -13.36 -10.58
N VAL A 186 -17.46 -13.29 -11.69
CA VAL A 186 -18.56 -14.22 -11.96
C VAL A 186 -18.05 -15.62 -12.31
N ASN A 187 -16.94 -15.72 -13.03
CA ASN A 187 -16.45 -16.96 -13.62
C ASN A 187 -15.43 -17.71 -12.78
N GLU A 188 -14.69 -16.99 -11.95
CA GLU A 188 -13.61 -17.50 -11.13
C GLU A 188 -13.88 -17.33 -9.64
N GLY A 189 -15.01 -16.73 -9.23
CA GLY A 189 -15.31 -16.45 -7.82
C GLY A 189 -15.22 -17.67 -6.90
N VAL A 190 -15.53 -18.88 -7.42
CA VAL A 190 -15.35 -20.15 -6.67
C VAL A 190 -13.90 -20.45 -6.31
N THR A 191 -12.96 -19.84 -7.02
CA THR A 191 -11.52 -19.97 -6.83
C THR A 191 -10.91 -18.90 -5.95
N PHE A 192 -11.68 -17.90 -5.54
CA PHE A 192 -11.22 -16.84 -4.66
C PHE A 192 -11.25 -17.31 -3.19
N ASP A 193 -10.37 -16.74 -2.38
CA ASP A 193 -10.45 -16.87 -0.93
C ASP A 193 -11.47 -15.91 -0.31
N SER A 194 -11.58 -15.89 1.01
CA SER A 194 -12.48 -15.00 1.74
C SER A 194 -12.23 -13.51 1.47
N ALA A 195 -11.02 -13.16 1.03
CA ALA A 195 -10.64 -11.79 0.69
C ALA A 195 -10.92 -11.43 -0.79
N ASN A 196 -11.56 -12.31 -1.57
CA ASN A 196 -11.73 -12.19 -3.03
C ASN A 196 -10.40 -12.20 -3.83
N ALA A 197 -9.35 -12.83 -3.31
CA ALA A 197 -8.09 -13.01 -4.04
C ALA A 197 -7.85 -14.46 -4.45
N HIS A 198 -7.07 -14.61 -5.52
CA HIS A 198 -6.47 -15.89 -5.90
C HIS A 198 -5.15 -15.64 -6.62
N GLN A 199 -4.64 -16.61 -7.38
CA GLN A 199 -3.31 -16.53 -7.98
C GLN A 199 -3.24 -17.03 -9.42
N ALA A 200 -2.53 -16.27 -10.25
CA ALA A 200 -2.12 -16.65 -11.58
C ALA A 200 -0.68 -17.18 -11.53
N GLY A 201 -0.52 -18.51 -11.50
CA GLY A 201 0.76 -19.10 -11.12
C GLY A 201 1.03 -18.81 -9.64
N ASN A 202 2.13 -18.11 -9.33
CA ASN A 202 2.45 -17.64 -7.97
C ASN A 202 1.96 -16.21 -7.66
N LEU A 203 1.53 -15.45 -8.67
CA LEU A 203 1.14 -14.04 -8.51
C LEU A 203 -0.25 -13.92 -7.91
N HIS A 204 -0.31 -13.59 -6.63
CA HIS A 204 -1.54 -13.32 -5.89
C HIS A 204 -2.12 -11.94 -6.26
N HIS A 205 -3.43 -11.85 -6.45
CA HIS A 205 -4.07 -10.65 -6.95
C HIS A 205 -5.57 -10.58 -6.62
N TYR A 206 -6.11 -9.36 -6.68
CA TYR A 206 -7.53 -9.06 -6.62
C TYR A 206 -8.05 -8.64 -8.00
N HIS A 207 -9.17 -9.21 -8.43
CA HIS A 207 -9.97 -8.69 -9.56
C HIS A 207 -11.02 -7.66 -9.10
N ALA A 208 -11.52 -7.84 -7.88
CA ALA A 208 -12.70 -7.16 -7.39
C ALA A 208 -12.46 -6.44 -6.06
N ASN A 209 -13.52 -6.18 -5.27
CA ASN A 209 -13.40 -5.62 -3.92
C ASN A 209 -12.42 -6.43 -3.07
N ALA A 210 -11.48 -5.76 -2.40
CA ALA A 210 -10.48 -6.34 -1.52
C ALA A 210 -10.84 -6.11 -0.03
N PRO A 211 -11.81 -6.86 0.55
CA PRO A 211 -12.30 -6.62 1.91
C PRO A 211 -11.23 -6.76 2.99
N ALA A 212 -10.20 -7.59 2.78
CA ALA A 212 -9.11 -7.75 3.73
C ALA A 212 -8.34 -6.44 3.98
N ILE A 213 -7.89 -5.77 2.91
CA ILE A 213 -7.18 -4.50 3.07
C ILE A 213 -8.11 -3.37 3.51
N ARG A 214 -9.38 -3.38 3.08
CA ARG A 214 -10.41 -2.47 3.61
C ARG A 214 -10.53 -2.57 5.13
N HIS A 215 -10.66 -3.79 5.65
CA HIS A 215 -10.71 -4.04 7.10
C HIS A 215 -9.44 -3.56 7.81
N LEU A 216 -8.25 -3.88 7.27
CA LEU A 216 -6.97 -3.48 7.86
C LEU A 216 -6.76 -1.97 7.90
N LEU A 217 -7.34 -1.22 6.96
CA LEU A 217 -7.32 0.24 6.93
C LEU A 217 -8.43 0.88 7.79
N GLY A 218 -9.29 0.07 8.42
CA GLY A 218 -10.43 0.58 9.21
C GLY A 218 -11.56 1.16 8.35
N ASP A 219 -11.67 0.73 7.09
CA ASP A 219 -12.83 1.02 6.24
C ASP A 219 -14.08 0.27 6.74
N SER A 220 -15.20 0.42 6.05
CA SER A 220 -16.51 -0.14 6.38
C SER A 220 -16.64 -1.66 6.18
N VAL A 221 -15.73 -2.45 6.74
CA VAL A 221 -15.71 -3.92 6.66
C VAL A 221 -15.34 -4.52 8.01
N ASP A 222 -16.21 -5.37 8.55
CA ASP A 222 -15.93 -6.21 9.71
C ASP A 222 -15.32 -7.54 9.28
N TYR A 223 -14.46 -8.11 10.13
CA TYR A 223 -13.85 -9.43 9.92
C TYR A 223 -14.11 -10.33 11.12
N ASP A 224 -14.72 -11.48 10.87
CA ASP A 224 -14.85 -12.55 11.87
C ASP A 224 -13.74 -13.59 11.66
N PRO A 225 -12.73 -13.65 12.55
CA PRO A 225 -11.63 -14.60 12.44
C PRO A 225 -12.03 -16.05 12.71
N VAL A 226 -13.18 -16.31 13.33
CA VAL A 226 -13.67 -17.68 13.61
C VAL A 226 -14.24 -18.30 12.33
N THR A 227 -15.01 -17.53 11.58
CA THR A 227 -15.64 -18.00 10.34
C THR A 227 -14.84 -17.66 9.08
N ASN A 228 -13.78 -16.85 9.20
CA ASN A 228 -13.00 -16.30 8.09
C ASN A 228 -13.89 -15.56 7.08
N VAL A 229 -14.79 -14.72 7.57
CA VAL A 229 -15.77 -13.97 6.76
C VAL A 229 -15.57 -12.48 6.94
N TYR A 230 -15.56 -11.77 5.82
CA TYR A 230 -15.65 -10.32 5.77
C TYR A 230 -17.10 -9.90 5.49
N THR A 231 -17.63 -8.98 6.29
CA THR A 231 -19.00 -8.47 6.15
C THR A 231 -18.98 -6.96 5.99
N GLU A 232 -19.76 -6.46 5.04
CA GLU A 232 -19.91 -5.02 4.83
C GLU A 232 -20.61 -4.39 6.04
N SER A 233 -20.01 -3.34 6.59
CA SER A 233 -20.46 -2.70 7.83
C SER A 233 -20.18 -1.21 7.75
N PHE A 234 -21.13 -0.45 7.17
CA PHE A 234 -20.95 0.98 6.94
C PHE A 234 -20.73 1.74 8.25
N ASN A 235 -19.55 2.35 8.40
CA ASN A 235 -19.13 3.03 9.62
C ASN A 235 -19.29 4.56 9.57
N GLY A 236 -19.87 5.11 8.51
CA GLY A 236 -20.11 6.54 8.34
C GLY A 236 -18.91 7.35 7.83
N ARG A 237 -17.77 6.70 7.50
CA ARG A 237 -16.53 7.37 7.08
C ARG A 237 -16.26 7.21 5.60
N HIS A 238 -15.57 8.20 5.02
CA HIS A 238 -15.04 8.12 3.66
C HIS A 238 -14.03 6.98 3.59
N SER A 239 -14.07 6.17 2.53
CA SER A 239 -13.11 5.09 2.38
C SER A 239 -11.69 5.64 2.23
N PRO A 240 -10.65 4.95 2.71
CA PRO A 240 -9.26 5.31 2.47
C PRO A 240 -8.83 4.93 1.04
N VAL A 241 -7.65 5.42 0.63
CA VAL A 241 -6.98 4.92 -0.59
C VAL A 241 -6.67 3.43 -0.42
N LEU A 242 -7.23 2.61 -1.29
CA LEU A 242 -7.00 1.16 -1.32
C LEU A 242 -5.85 0.76 -2.23
N GLY A 243 -5.47 1.60 -3.19
CA GLY A 243 -4.42 1.27 -4.15
C GLY A 243 -4.09 2.39 -5.12
N TRP A 244 -3.16 2.08 -6.00
CA TRP A 244 -2.68 2.99 -7.05
C TRP A 244 -2.63 2.27 -8.39
N VAL A 245 -3.20 2.92 -9.40
CA VAL A 245 -3.28 2.39 -10.77
C VAL A 245 -2.05 2.84 -11.57
N SER A 246 -1.69 2.10 -12.61
CA SER A 246 -0.54 2.38 -13.49
C SER A 246 -0.57 3.77 -14.16
N ASP A 247 -1.73 4.41 -14.23
CA ASP A 247 -1.89 5.80 -14.71
C ASP A 247 -1.66 6.87 -13.64
N GLY A 248 -1.45 6.47 -12.38
CA GLY A 248 -1.12 7.33 -11.24
C GLY A 248 -2.32 7.80 -10.42
N HIS A 249 -3.55 7.45 -10.81
CA HIS A 249 -4.74 7.81 -10.04
C HIS A 249 -4.96 6.84 -8.88
N PRO A 250 -5.46 7.32 -7.73
CA PRO A 250 -5.80 6.47 -6.60
C PRO A 250 -7.06 5.66 -6.88
N ILE A 251 -7.18 4.51 -6.23
CA ILE A 251 -8.45 3.82 -6.03
C ILE A 251 -8.88 3.93 -4.58
N TYR A 252 -10.13 4.32 -4.35
CA TYR A 252 -10.78 4.35 -3.05
C TYR A 252 -11.72 3.15 -2.86
N GLY A 253 -12.06 2.86 -1.62
CA GLY A 253 -13.17 1.95 -1.30
C GLY A 253 -14.53 2.52 -1.74
N PRO A 254 -15.64 1.81 -1.43
CA PRO A 254 -16.94 2.11 -2.00
C PRO A 254 -17.63 3.36 -1.46
N TYR A 255 -17.08 4.01 -0.43
CA TYR A 255 -17.72 5.16 0.22
C TYR A 255 -16.98 6.46 -0.08
N GLY A 256 -17.75 7.45 -0.56
CA GLY A 256 -17.29 8.79 -0.86
C GLY A 256 -18.28 9.85 -0.40
N TYR A 257 -17.88 11.12 -0.47
CA TYR A 257 -18.77 12.25 -0.22
C TYR A 257 -19.96 12.26 -1.20
N ASP A 258 -21.17 12.57 -0.73
CA ASP A 258 -22.35 12.66 -1.58
C ASP A 258 -22.17 13.74 -2.65
N ASP A 259 -21.80 14.95 -2.20
CA ASP A 259 -21.37 16.03 -3.07
C ASP A 259 -19.86 15.89 -3.33
N PRO A 260 -19.44 15.66 -4.59
CA PRO A 260 -18.03 15.50 -4.94
C PRO A 260 -17.19 16.76 -4.70
N GLU A 261 -17.79 17.93 -4.48
CA GLU A 261 -17.09 19.19 -4.27
C GLU A 261 -17.10 19.67 -2.80
N ASP A 262 -17.85 19.01 -1.91
CA ASP A 262 -18.01 19.40 -0.51
C ASP A 262 -17.57 18.29 0.47
N PRO A 263 -16.41 18.44 1.15
CA PRO A 263 -15.95 17.47 2.15
C PRO A 263 -16.78 17.48 3.45
N GLY A 264 -17.70 18.44 3.60
CA GLY A 264 -18.70 18.48 4.67
C GLY A 264 -20.00 17.74 4.32
N SER A 265 -20.16 17.27 3.09
CA SER A 265 -21.36 16.52 2.68
C SER A 265 -21.39 15.12 3.31
N PRO A 266 -22.58 14.49 3.43
CA PRO A 266 -22.70 13.13 3.96
C PRO A 266 -21.84 12.14 3.17
N VAL A 267 -21.29 11.14 3.85
CA VAL A 267 -20.64 10.01 3.16
C VAL A 267 -21.69 8.97 2.82
N ARG A 268 -21.62 8.41 1.61
CA ARG A 268 -22.46 7.28 1.17
C ARG A 268 -21.74 6.37 0.20
N ARG A 269 -22.36 5.23 -0.10
CA ARG A 269 -21.87 4.31 -1.14
C ARG A 269 -21.96 4.97 -2.52
N MET A 270 -20.90 4.83 -3.31
CA MET A 270 -20.84 5.26 -4.70
C MET A 270 -21.57 4.26 -5.60
N THR A 271 -22.35 4.79 -6.55
CA THR A 271 -23.16 4.01 -7.48
C THR A 271 -22.42 3.88 -8.82
N SER A 272 -22.18 2.63 -9.24
CA SER A 272 -21.58 2.32 -10.53
C SER A 272 -22.41 2.90 -11.68
N GLY A 273 -21.74 3.40 -12.72
CA GLY A 273 -22.38 3.79 -13.97
C GLY A 273 -22.79 2.61 -14.86
N TYR A 274 -22.54 1.37 -14.44
CA TYR A 274 -22.85 0.17 -15.21
C TYR A 274 -24.04 -0.60 -14.64
N GLN A 275 -24.82 -1.20 -15.54
CA GLN A 275 -25.93 -2.09 -15.21
C GLN A 275 -25.94 -3.31 -16.15
N LYS A 276 -26.60 -4.39 -15.75
CA LYS A 276 -26.84 -5.53 -16.63
C LYS A 276 -27.77 -5.14 -17.79
N ARG A 277 -27.58 -5.77 -18.94
CA ARG A 277 -28.44 -5.66 -20.13
C ARG A 277 -29.64 -6.59 -20.00
N ASP A 278 -30.53 -6.24 -19.08
CA ASP A 278 -31.77 -6.98 -18.76
C ASP A 278 -33.05 -6.29 -19.27
N GLY A 279 -32.94 -5.11 -19.89
CA GLY A 279 -34.09 -4.31 -20.33
C GLY A 279 -34.44 -3.15 -19.39
N SER A 280 -33.89 -3.12 -18.18
CA SER A 280 -34.04 -1.99 -17.26
C SER A 280 -33.40 -0.74 -17.84
N ASN A 281 -33.97 0.43 -17.51
CA ASN A 281 -33.49 1.75 -17.93
C ASN A 281 -33.22 1.91 -19.43
N GLY A 282 -33.91 1.16 -20.29
CA GLY A 282 -33.74 1.23 -21.75
C GLY A 282 -32.58 0.40 -22.31
N SER A 283 -31.88 -0.38 -21.47
CA SER A 283 -30.85 -1.31 -21.95
C SER A 283 -31.43 -2.40 -22.87
N THR A 284 -30.59 -3.04 -23.69
CA THR A 284 -31.00 -4.25 -24.42
C THR A 284 -31.39 -5.34 -23.43
N ASN A 285 -32.48 -6.06 -23.64
CA ASN A 285 -32.80 -7.25 -22.85
C ASN A 285 -32.18 -8.50 -23.51
N LEU A 286 -31.04 -8.96 -22.99
CA LEU A 286 -30.31 -10.11 -23.56
C LEU A 286 -31.01 -11.45 -23.33
N ASN A 287 -31.88 -11.58 -22.32
CA ASN A 287 -32.73 -12.76 -22.16
C ASN A 287 -33.70 -12.94 -23.33
N ARG A 288 -34.15 -11.84 -23.95
CA ARG A 288 -35.07 -11.87 -25.09
C ARG A 288 -34.36 -11.85 -26.44
N THR A 289 -33.31 -11.05 -26.57
CA THR A 289 -32.65 -10.77 -27.86
C THR A 289 -31.43 -11.65 -28.13
N GLY A 290 -30.93 -12.33 -27.10
CA GLY A 290 -29.67 -13.07 -27.16
C GLY A 290 -28.44 -12.16 -27.27
N ARG A 291 -27.26 -12.76 -27.13
CA ARG A 291 -25.95 -12.11 -27.26
C ARG A 291 -25.57 -11.86 -28.72
N THR A 292 -26.35 -11.01 -29.39
CA THR A 292 -26.24 -10.72 -30.84
C THR A 292 -25.72 -9.32 -31.14
N THR A 293 -25.54 -8.48 -30.11
CA THR A 293 -25.01 -7.12 -30.21
C THR A 293 -24.12 -6.80 -29.02
N LEU A 294 -23.10 -5.96 -29.21
CA LEU A 294 -22.27 -5.43 -28.12
C LEU A 294 -22.84 -4.13 -27.55
N PRO A 295 -22.55 -3.80 -26.29
CA PRO A 295 -22.91 -2.51 -25.69
C PRO A 295 -22.14 -1.35 -26.34
N GLN A 296 -22.68 -0.13 -26.23
CA GLN A 296 -22.09 1.06 -26.87
C GLN A 296 -20.72 1.43 -26.31
N TRP A 297 -20.48 1.21 -25.02
CA TRP A 297 -19.14 1.39 -24.44
C TRP A 297 -18.07 0.55 -25.15
N ALA A 298 -18.38 -0.65 -25.67
CA ALA A 298 -17.39 -1.47 -26.38
C ALA A 298 -16.97 -0.82 -27.72
N ASN A 299 -17.88 -0.06 -28.35
CA ASN A 299 -17.54 0.74 -29.52
C ASN A 299 -16.72 1.97 -29.14
N ARG A 300 -17.19 2.75 -28.16
CA ARG A 300 -16.55 3.99 -27.74
C ARG A 300 -15.15 3.76 -27.16
N LEU A 301 -14.97 2.75 -26.31
CA LEU A 301 -13.72 2.49 -25.59
C LEU A 301 -12.75 1.60 -26.35
N GLN A 302 -13.23 0.71 -27.21
CA GLN A 302 -12.39 -0.32 -27.85
C GLN A 302 -12.49 -0.32 -29.39
N GLY A 303 -13.28 0.57 -30.00
CA GLY A 303 -13.45 0.65 -31.45
C GLY A 303 -14.17 -0.56 -32.06
N ARG A 304 -14.89 -1.36 -31.27
CA ARG A 304 -15.54 -2.59 -31.72
C ARG A 304 -16.90 -2.31 -32.35
N THR A 305 -17.27 -3.05 -33.40
CA THR A 305 -18.60 -2.94 -34.02
C THR A 305 -19.68 -3.53 -33.09
N THR A 306 -20.77 -2.78 -32.85
CA THR A 306 -21.86 -3.25 -31.98
C THR A 306 -22.80 -4.25 -32.64
N THR A 307 -22.90 -4.23 -33.97
CA THR A 307 -23.62 -5.27 -34.74
C THR A 307 -22.67 -6.43 -35.04
N LEU A 308 -23.07 -7.64 -34.65
CA LEU A 308 -22.26 -8.84 -34.80
C LEU A 308 -22.71 -9.69 -35.98
N ALA A 309 -21.74 -10.36 -36.63
CA ALA A 309 -22.04 -11.46 -37.53
C ALA A 309 -22.44 -12.72 -36.74
N ARG A 310 -23.13 -13.69 -37.37
CA ARG A 310 -23.61 -14.90 -36.67
C ARG A 310 -22.49 -15.70 -36.00
N ASN A 311 -21.31 -15.75 -36.62
CA ASN A 311 -20.13 -16.41 -36.08
C ASN A 311 -19.45 -15.63 -34.93
N GLN A 312 -20.04 -14.52 -34.49
CA GLN A 312 -19.59 -13.68 -33.39
C GLN A 312 -20.62 -13.62 -32.25
N TYR A 313 -21.77 -14.28 -32.41
CA TYR A 313 -22.79 -14.32 -31.37
C TYR A 313 -22.28 -15.05 -30.13
N GLY A 314 -22.67 -14.56 -28.96
CA GLY A 314 -22.46 -15.25 -27.70
C GLY A 314 -23.54 -16.30 -27.47
N PRO A 315 -23.39 -17.13 -26.42
CA PRO A 315 -24.39 -18.12 -26.08
C PRO A 315 -25.69 -17.46 -25.60
N ALA A 316 -26.79 -18.17 -25.66
CA ALA A 316 -28.05 -17.73 -25.05
C ALA A 316 -27.88 -17.58 -23.52
N VAL A 317 -28.58 -16.61 -22.92
CA VAL A 317 -28.63 -16.49 -21.47
C VAL A 317 -29.31 -17.73 -20.89
N SER A 318 -28.65 -18.41 -19.96
CA SER A 318 -29.08 -19.69 -19.40
C SER A 318 -28.45 -19.89 -18.01
N ALA A 319 -28.77 -21.01 -17.34
CA ALA A 319 -28.12 -21.37 -16.08
C ALA A 319 -26.60 -21.60 -16.22
N ALA A 320 -26.12 -22.00 -17.40
CA ALA A 320 -24.69 -22.21 -17.67
C ALA A 320 -23.98 -20.90 -18.07
N TYR A 321 -24.68 -20.00 -18.76
CA TYR A 321 -24.17 -18.71 -19.23
C TYR A 321 -25.09 -17.58 -18.75
N ILE A 322 -25.05 -17.32 -17.44
CA ILE A 322 -25.95 -16.37 -16.77
C ILE A 322 -25.77 -14.94 -17.29
N LEU A 323 -26.72 -14.05 -17.01
CA LEU A 323 -26.54 -12.63 -17.34
C LEU A 323 -25.48 -11.99 -16.43
N GLY A 324 -24.45 -11.41 -17.03
CA GLY A 324 -23.25 -10.92 -16.35
C GLY A 324 -22.07 -11.86 -16.47
N HIS A 325 -22.23 -13.01 -17.14
CA HIS A 325 -21.15 -13.96 -17.41
C HIS A 325 -20.02 -13.34 -18.25
N TYR A 326 -20.37 -12.38 -19.10
CA TYR A 326 -19.41 -11.63 -19.91
C TYR A 326 -19.46 -10.14 -19.59
N LEU A 327 -18.33 -9.44 -19.73
CA LEU A 327 -18.25 -7.98 -19.59
C LEU A 327 -19.27 -7.29 -20.51
N GLU A 328 -19.46 -7.80 -21.72
CA GLU A 328 -20.38 -7.25 -22.72
C GLU A 328 -21.88 -7.51 -22.41
N ASP A 329 -22.18 -8.23 -21.32
CA ASP A 329 -23.53 -8.30 -20.74
C ASP A 329 -23.88 -7.04 -19.93
N TYR A 330 -22.91 -6.17 -19.62
CA TYR A 330 -23.11 -4.89 -18.94
C TYR A 330 -23.20 -3.75 -19.95
N ALA A 331 -23.98 -2.73 -19.62
CA ALA A 331 -24.06 -1.49 -20.38
C ALA A 331 -23.87 -0.28 -19.48
N TYR A 332 -23.28 0.78 -20.04
CA TYR A 332 -23.08 2.02 -19.34
C TYR A 332 -24.38 2.84 -19.38
N MET A 333 -24.85 3.26 -18.21
CA MET A 333 -26.12 3.95 -18.00
C MET A 333 -26.21 5.27 -18.80
N GLY A 334 -25.08 5.97 -18.97
CA GLY A 334 -25.02 7.18 -19.78
C GLY A 334 -25.38 6.98 -21.25
N ASP A 335 -25.24 5.76 -21.79
CA ASP A 335 -25.62 5.43 -23.17
C ASP A 335 -27.15 5.43 -23.39
N PHE A 336 -27.93 5.49 -22.31
CA PHE A 336 -29.41 5.45 -22.33
C PHE A 336 -30.05 6.74 -21.82
N GLY A 337 -29.27 7.83 -21.72
CA GLY A 337 -29.77 9.15 -21.33
C GLY A 337 -29.91 9.36 -19.81
N LEU A 338 -29.44 8.41 -19.00
CA LEU A 338 -29.27 8.58 -17.56
C LEU A 338 -28.06 9.48 -17.27
N ARG A 339 -28.09 10.22 -16.17
CA ARG A 339 -27.10 11.29 -15.89
C ARG A 339 -26.24 10.96 -14.68
N GLN A 340 -24.92 11.15 -14.84
CA GLN A 340 -23.96 11.12 -13.73
C GLN A 340 -24.31 12.21 -12.71
N GLY A 341 -24.16 11.92 -11.42
CA GLY A 341 -24.58 12.78 -10.30
C GLY A 341 -26.08 12.79 -10.03
N VAL A 342 -26.88 12.04 -10.81
CA VAL A 342 -28.33 11.92 -10.60
C VAL A 342 -28.75 10.46 -10.49
N ASN A 343 -28.37 9.64 -11.47
CA ASN A 343 -28.75 8.22 -11.52
C ASN A 343 -27.62 7.29 -11.06
N PHE A 344 -26.38 7.73 -11.20
CA PHE A 344 -25.17 7.02 -10.84
C PHE A 344 -24.05 8.04 -10.57
N ASP A 345 -22.98 7.64 -9.89
CA ASP A 345 -21.91 8.56 -9.47
C ASP A 345 -20.66 8.47 -10.33
N LEU A 346 -20.37 7.26 -10.81
CA LEU A 346 -19.10 6.93 -11.45
C LEU A 346 -19.23 6.91 -12.97
N ASP A 347 -18.23 7.46 -13.64
CA ASP A 347 -18.15 7.49 -15.10
C ASP A 347 -17.85 6.09 -15.69
N GLU A 348 -17.70 6.01 -17.01
CA GLU A 348 -17.43 4.74 -17.69
C GLU A 348 -16.06 4.12 -17.36
N TYR A 349 -15.16 4.88 -16.72
CA TYR A 349 -13.87 4.41 -16.22
C TYR A 349 -13.94 3.94 -14.77
N ASN A 350 -15.13 4.00 -14.17
CA ASN A 350 -15.41 3.68 -12.77
C ASN A 350 -14.83 4.70 -11.77
N GLY A 351 -14.80 5.97 -12.15
CA GLY A 351 -14.31 7.03 -11.29
C GLY A 351 -15.07 8.35 -11.42
N ARG A 352 -14.61 9.34 -10.66
CA ARG A 352 -15.06 10.74 -10.77
C ARG A 352 -13.99 11.67 -10.21
N PHE A 353 -14.07 12.94 -10.58
CA PHE A 353 -13.34 13.98 -9.87
C PHE A 353 -14.08 14.34 -8.58
N CYS A 354 -13.40 14.31 -7.45
CA CYS A 354 -13.97 14.72 -6.17
C CYS A 354 -12.90 15.14 -5.17
N VAL A 355 -13.30 15.93 -4.17
CA VAL A 355 -12.52 16.14 -2.94
C VAL A 355 -12.48 14.85 -2.12
N THR A 356 -11.38 14.62 -1.42
CA THR A 356 -11.21 13.48 -0.50
C THR A 356 -10.45 13.95 0.75
N PRO A 357 -10.42 13.16 1.85
CA PRO A 357 -9.61 13.50 3.01
C PRO A 357 -8.11 13.72 2.67
N GLU A 358 -7.57 12.94 1.75
CA GLU A 358 -6.18 13.02 1.30
C GLU A 358 -5.94 14.08 0.23
N PHE A 359 -6.97 14.42 -0.56
CA PHE A 359 -6.93 15.43 -1.61
C PHE A 359 -8.04 16.48 -1.42
N PRO A 360 -7.90 17.41 -0.44
CA PRO A 360 -8.90 18.45 -0.21
C PRO A 360 -9.10 19.41 -1.38
N GLY A 361 -8.11 19.52 -2.28
CA GLY A 361 -8.20 20.30 -3.52
C GLY A 361 -8.83 19.55 -4.69
N GLY A 362 -9.26 18.30 -4.48
CA GLY A 362 -9.82 17.44 -5.50
C GLY A 362 -8.79 16.60 -6.25
N VAL A 363 -9.21 15.39 -6.61
CA VAL A 363 -8.47 14.46 -7.48
C VAL A 363 -9.48 13.67 -8.31
N TRP A 364 -9.10 13.24 -9.51
CA TRP A 364 -9.86 12.21 -10.19
C TRP A 364 -9.46 10.84 -9.61
N ALA A 365 -10.43 10.04 -9.19
CA ALA A 365 -10.16 8.77 -8.55
C ALA A 365 -11.09 7.65 -9.02
N TYR A 366 -10.55 6.44 -9.04
CA TYR A 366 -11.33 5.21 -9.18
C TYR A 366 -11.98 4.84 -7.85
N PHE A 367 -13.08 4.10 -7.90
CA PHE A 367 -13.78 3.60 -6.71
C PHE A 367 -14.06 2.10 -6.85
N THR A 368 -13.78 1.33 -5.81
CA THR A 368 -14.28 -0.03 -5.68
C THR A 368 -15.81 0.00 -5.57
N THR A 369 -16.53 -0.72 -6.42
CA THR A 369 -18.00 -0.77 -6.42
C THR A 369 -18.53 -2.06 -5.83
N ILE A 370 -19.54 -1.94 -4.96
CA ILE A 370 -20.22 -3.05 -4.28
C ILE A 370 -21.74 -2.83 -4.26
N GLU A 371 -22.47 -3.92 -4.13
CA GLU A 371 -23.87 -3.93 -3.74
C GLU A 371 -24.03 -3.63 -2.24
N ALA A 372 -25.28 -3.55 -1.77
CA ALA A 372 -25.57 -3.19 -0.38
C ALA A 372 -25.04 -4.15 0.68
N ASP A 373 -24.81 -5.40 0.31
CA ASP A 373 -24.32 -6.47 1.19
C ASP A 373 -22.79 -6.69 1.07
N GLY A 374 -22.09 -5.85 0.29
CA GLY A 374 -20.65 -6.02 0.04
C GLY A 374 -20.31 -6.87 -1.18
N THR A 375 -21.30 -7.46 -1.85
CA THR A 375 -21.07 -8.21 -3.09
C THR A 375 -20.41 -7.30 -4.13
N PRO A 376 -19.28 -7.69 -4.74
CA PRO A 376 -18.66 -6.91 -5.79
C PRO A 376 -19.60 -6.59 -6.95
N MET A 377 -19.65 -5.32 -7.36
CA MET A 377 -20.47 -4.83 -8.46
C MET A 377 -19.58 -4.41 -9.63
N PHE A 378 -19.93 -4.80 -10.86
CA PHE A 378 -19.18 -4.44 -12.06
C PHE A 378 -19.09 -2.89 -12.23
N PRO A 379 -17.94 -2.33 -12.63
CA PRO A 379 -16.70 -2.99 -13.08
C PRO A 379 -15.65 -3.17 -11.97
N TYR A 380 -16.12 -3.24 -10.72
CA TYR A 380 -15.34 -3.46 -9.52
C TYR A 380 -14.39 -2.32 -9.21
N ASN A 381 -13.15 -2.36 -9.70
CA ASN A 381 -12.11 -1.41 -9.36
C ASN A 381 -11.88 -0.38 -10.47
N ILE A 382 -12.10 -0.76 -11.72
CA ILE A 382 -11.79 0.07 -12.89
C ILE A 382 -12.64 -0.38 -14.09
N GLY A 383 -13.03 0.55 -14.94
CA GLY A 383 -13.64 0.24 -16.24
C GLY A 383 -12.68 -0.48 -17.20
N ARG A 384 -13.11 -0.69 -18.45
CA ARG A 384 -12.27 -1.43 -19.43
C ARG A 384 -11.04 -0.65 -19.92
N ASN A 385 -11.00 0.66 -19.69
CA ASN A 385 -9.89 1.53 -20.07
C ASN A 385 -9.38 2.30 -18.85
N PHE A 386 -8.11 2.70 -18.90
CA PHE A 386 -7.57 3.70 -17.97
C PHE A 386 -8.15 5.09 -18.28
N TYR A 387 -8.41 5.87 -17.24
CA TYR A 387 -8.74 7.28 -17.35
C TYR A 387 -7.53 8.08 -17.84
N GLY A 388 -6.38 7.92 -17.18
CA GLY A 388 -5.12 8.58 -17.54
C GLY A 388 -4.26 7.75 -18.50
N THR A 389 -3.00 8.16 -18.66
CA THR A 389 -2.01 7.42 -19.45
C THR A 389 -1.24 6.45 -18.54
N PRO A 390 -1.37 5.11 -18.72
CA PRO A 390 -0.72 4.11 -17.87
C PRO A 390 0.78 4.04 -18.17
N SER A 391 1.59 4.81 -17.44
CA SER A 391 3.05 4.87 -17.60
C SER A 391 3.80 4.10 -16.49
N GLY A 392 3.09 3.74 -15.43
CA GLY A 392 3.55 2.83 -14.38
C GLY A 392 3.64 1.38 -14.86
N GLY A 393 4.24 0.53 -14.05
CA GLY A 393 4.49 -0.87 -14.40
C GLY A 393 5.60 -1.53 -13.60
N THR A 394 5.78 -2.82 -13.81
CA THR A 394 6.88 -3.60 -13.22
C THR A 394 8.22 -3.11 -13.77
N THR A 395 9.24 -3.06 -12.92
CA THR A 395 10.61 -2.73 -13.28
C THR A 395 11.59 -3.73 -12.64
N SER A 396 12.81 -3.84 -13.18
CA SER A 396 13.82 -4.76 -12.67
C SER A 396 14.63 -4.19 -11.51
N SER A 397 14.62 -2.87 -11.31
CA SER A 397 15.46 -2.21 -10.31
C SER A 397 14.94 -0.82 -9.95
N ILE A 398 15.27 -0.36 -8.74
CA ILE A 398 15.03 1.02 -8.31
C ILE A 398 16.26 1.87 -8.67
N PRO A 399 16.11 3.08 -9.25
CA PRO A 399 17.24 3.94 -9.57
C PRO A 399 18.03 4.33 -8.32
N ALA A 400 19.36 4.38 -8.41
CA ALA A 400 20.25 4.72 -7.28
C ALA A 400 20.00 6.12 -6.68
N GLY A 401 19.40 7.03 -7.44
CA GLY A 401 19.03 8.37 -6.97
C GLY A 401 17.63 8.47 -6.36
N ALA A 402 16.86 7.38 -6.32
CA ALA A 402 15.57 7.36 -5.63
C ALA A 402 15.79 7.36 -4.12
N VAL A 403 14.99 8.17 -3.42
CA VAL A 403 15.03 8.30 -1.96
C VAL A 403 14.18 7.19 -1.36
N ARG A 404 14.77 6.41 -0.44
CA ARG A 404 14.04 5.40 0.34
C ARG A 404 13.21 6.08 1.44
N SER A 405 11.89 5.98 1.34
CA SER A 405 10.93 6.51 2.32
C SER A 405 10.54 5.52 3.40
N PHE A 406 10.64 4.22 3.09
CA PHE A 406 10.25 3.16 4.01
C PHE A 406 11.12 1.92 3.81
N ALA A 407 11.48 1.28 4.91
CA ALA A 407 12.08 -0.04 4.97
C ALA A 407 11.33 -0.87 6.02
N GLY A 408 10.82 -2.01 5.60
CA GLY A 408 9.96 -2.90 6.36
C GLY A 408 10.47 -4.33 6.40
N GLY A 409 9.58 -5.27 6.68
CA GLY A 409 9.90 -6.69 6.79
C GLY A 409 11.03 -6.91 7.80
N PRO A 410 12.16 -7.53 7.40
CA PRO A 410 13.28 -7.79 8.29
C PRO A 410 13.98 -6.50 8.75
N SER A 411 13.93 -5.42 7.96
CA SER A 411 14.61 -4.15 8.25
C SER A 411 13.78 -3.15 9.05
N ARG A 412 12.59 -3.56 9.52
CA ARG A 412 11.78 -2.70 10.39
C ARG A 412 12.51 -2.45 11.72
N GLN A 413 12.62 -1.19 12.10
CA GLN A 413 13.18 -0.80 13.39
C GLN A 413 12.28 -1.27 14.55
N HIS A 414 12.93 -1.73 15.61
CA HIS A 414 12.29 -2.14 16.85
C HIS A 414 12.43 -1.04 17.89
N GLY A 415 11.53 -1.00 18.87
CA GLY A 415 11.50 0.08 19.86
C GLY A 415 10.24 0.05 20.71
N ILE A 416 10.14 0.95 21.69
CA ILE A 416 8.95 1.05 22.55
C ILE A 416 7.82 1.64 21.73
N SER A 417 6.69 0.94 21.64
CA SER A 417 5.47 1.42 21.00
C SER A 417 4.44 1.93 22.00
N SER A 418 4.42 1.42 23.24
CA SER A 418 3.58 1.96 24.31
C SER A 418 4.14 1.66 25.70
N LEU A 419 3.78 2.50 26.68
CA LEU A 419 4.10 2.32 28.09
C LEU A 419 2.82 2.46 28.90
N LYS A 420 2.52 1.46 29.74
CA LYS A 420 1.37 1.46 30.63
C LYS A 420 1.81 1.15 32.06
N ARG A 421 1.17 1.81 33.02
CA ARG A 421 1.32 1.49 34.44
C ARG A 421 0.12 0.65 34.87
N GLU A 422 0.40 -0.53 35.38
CA GLU A 422 -0.55 -1.36 36.11
C GLU A 422 -0.26 -1.24 37.63
N GLU A 423 -1.11 -1.81 38.49
CA GLU A 423 -1.07 -1.54 39.94
C GLU A 423 0.32 -1.78 40.54
N ASP A 424 0.99 -2.87 40.15
CA ASP A 424 2.30 -3.27 40.67
C ASP A 424 3.41 -3.35 39.60
N ALA A 425 3.17 -2.96 38.35
CA ALA A 425 4.13 -3.12 37.25
C ALA A 425 4.06 -2.00 36.19
N VAL A 426 5.18 -1.82 35.48
CA VAL A 426 5.21 -1.07 34.22
C VAL A 426 5.23 -2.07 33.07
N VAL A 427 4.24 -2.01 32.19
CA VAL A 427 4.15 -2.83 30.99
C VAL A 427 4.69 -2.02 29.81
N LEU A 428 5.78 -2.50 29.24
CA LEU A 428 6.38 -1.95 28.03
C LEU A 428 5.94 -2.80 26.84
N THR A 429 5.26 -2.19 25.88
CA THR A 429 5.00 -2.81 24.59
C THR A 429 6.07 -2.38 23.60
N TRP A 430 6.70 -3.35 22.97
CA TRP A 430 7.73 -3.16 21.98
C TRP A 430 7.22 -3.51 20.59
N SER A 431 7.61 -2.76 19.58
CA SER A 431 7.52 -3.18 18.20
C SER A 431 8.65 -4.15 17.87
N THR A 432 8.31 -5.31 17.36
CA THR A 432 9.24 -6.38 16.97
C THR A 432 9.02 -6.79 15.52
N VAL A 433 9.88 -7.66 15.03
CA VAL A 433 9.72 -8.34 13.75
C VAL A 433 9.64 -9.83 14.03
N GLU A 434 8.66 -10.50 13.46
CA GLU A 434 8.47 -11.94 13.60
C GLU A 434 9.72 -12.69 13.14
N GLY A 435 10.18 -13.65 13.94
CA GLY A 435 11.44 -14.36 13.76
C GLY A 435 12.68 -13.60 14.25
N GLY A 436 12.57 -12.34 14.68
CA GLY A 436 13.69 -11.63 15.29
C GLY A 436 14.01 -12.16 16.70
N SER A 437 15.30 -12.36 17.00
CA SER A 437 15.77 -12.63 18.36
C SER A 437 16.13 -11.32 19.07
N TYR A 438 15.74 -11.18 20.32
CA TYR A 438 15.89 -9.97 21.11
C TYR A 438 16.36 -10.24 22.53
N GLN A 439 17.27 -9.40 23.00
CA GLN A 439 17.69 -9.30 24.39
C GLN A 439 17.12 -7.99 24.98
N LEU A 440 16.34 -8.09 26.06
CA LEU A 440 15.94 -6.92 26.84
C LEU A 440 17.15 -6.45 27.64
N GLU A 441 17.35 -5.14 27.69
CA GLU A 441 18.42 -4.53 28.46
C GLU A 441 17.88 -3.35 29.27
N SER A 442 18.39 -3.22 30.50
CA SER A 442 18.14 -2.09 31.37
C SER A 442 19.41 -1.26 31.58
N SER A 443 19.25 0.03 31.86
CA SER A 443 20.35 0.91 32.22
C SER A 443 19.92 1.95 33.26
N PRO A 444 20.71 2.22 34.30
CA PRO A 444 20.44 3.32 35.21
C PRO A 444 20.78 4.70 34.63
N ASP A 445 21.63 4.76 33.58
CA ASP A 445 22.29 6.00 33.13
C ASP A 445 22.43 6.16 31.61
N LEU A 446 21.84 5.26 30.81
CA LEU A 446 21.96 5.16 29.35
C LEU A 446 23.36 4.79 28.83
N THR A 447 24.33 4.54 29.69
CA THR A 447 25.71 4.20 29.30
C THR A 447 26.05 2.75 29.57
N THR A 448 25.71 2.25 30.77
CA THR A 448 25.95 0.86 31.16
C THR A 448 24.66 0.09 31.02
N TRP A 449 24.64 -0.89 30.12
CA TRP A 449 23.47 -1.72 29.84
C TRP A 449 23.66 -3.12 30.44
N THR A 450 22.63 -3.60 31.13
CA THR A 450 22.58 -4.93 31.75
C THR A 450 21.49 -5.74 31.06
N GLU A 451 21.79 -6.98 30.71
CA GLU A 451 20.83 -7.90 30.11
C GLU A 451 19.77 -8.32 31.15
N GLU A 452 18.50 -8.17 30.78
CA GLU A 452 17.34 -8.55 31.58
C GLU A 452 16.74 -9.84 31.03
N GLY A 453 16.71 -10.89 31.87
CA GLY A 453 16.14 -12.17 31.49
C GLY A 453 16.89 -12.87 30.35
N ALA A 454 16.23 -13.88 29.76
CA ALA A 454 16.78 -14.62 28.63
C ALA A 454 16.42 -13.96 27.30
N GLU A 455 17.28 -14.15 26.30
CA GLU A 455 16.95 -13.85 24.91
C GLU A 455 15.68 -14.61 24.48
N PHE A 456 14.85 -13.95 23.67
CA PHE A 456 13.63 -14.54 23.12
C PHE A 456 13.48 -14.27 21.62
N THR A 457 12.79 -15.16 20.92
CA THR A 457 12.39 -14.94 19.52
C THR A 457 10.97 -14.38 19.48
N ALA A 458 10.78 -13.26 18.77
CA ALA A 458 9.47 -12.66 18.60
C ALA A 458 8.61 -13.50 17.63
N GLU A 459 7.41 -13.88 18.07
CA GLU A 459 6.42 -14.60 17.24
C GLU A 459 5.43 -13.65 16.54
N SER A 460 5.56 -12.34 16.78
CA SER A 460 4.66 -11.32 16.28
C SER A 460 5.39 -9.98 16.09
N THR A 461 4.65 -8.97 15.63
CA THR A 461 5.17 -7.60 15.47
C THR A 461 5.10 -6.76 16.75
N ALA A 462 4.63 -7.33 17.86
CA ALA A 462 4.64 -6.65 19.15
C ALA A 462 4.74 -7.61 20.34
N ILE A 463 5.57 -7.27 21.32
CA ILE A 463 5.70 -8.05 22.56
C ILE A 463 5.58 -7.13 23.78
N ASN A 464 5.01 -7.66 24.87
CA ASN A 464 4.99 -6.99 26.15
C ASN A 464 6.10 -7.55 27.05
N THR A 465 6.80 -6.66 27.74
CA THR A 465 7.67 -7.01 28.86
C THR A 465 7.17 -6.30 30.10
N GLU A 466 7.12 -7.00 31.22
CA GLU A 466 6.70 -6.46 32.50
C GLU A 466 7.92 -6.15 33.36
N ASP A 467 7.90 -4.99 34.01
CA ASP A 467 8.88 -4.65 35.02
C ASP A 467 8.20 -4.35 36.36
N PRO A 468 8.57 -5.04 37.45
CA PRO A 468 7.98 -4.79 38.77
C PRO A 468 8.21 -3.35 39.23
N SER A 469 7.16 -2.71 39.74
CA SER A 469 7.20 -1.34 40.27
C SER A 469 8.13 -1.16 41.48
N SER A 470 8.64 -2.25 42.05
CA SER A 470 9.62 -2.29 43.13
C SER A 470 11.07 -2.06 42.67
N LYS A 471 11.35 -2.10 41.36
CA LYS A 471 12.69 -1.82 40.82
C LYS A 471 13.00 -0.31 40.79
N PRO A 472 14.28 0.08 40.90
CA PRO A 472 14.70 1.46 40.67
C PRO A 472 14.35 1.92 39.26
N THR A 473 14.06 3.22 39.09
CA THR A 473 13.86 3.82 37.77
C THR A 473 15.03 3.52 36.85
N SER A 474 14.74 2.88 35.71
CA SER A 474 15.73 2.47 34.72
C SER A 474 15.25 2.82 33.32
N PHE A 475 16.20 2.98 32.41
CA PHE A 475 15.97 3.03 30.98
C PHE A 475 15.94 1.61 30.43
N TYR A 476 15.07 1.34 29.45
CA TYR A 476 14.95 0.05 28.81
C TYR A 476 15.18 0.17 27.31
N ARG A 477 15.81 -0.85 26.72
CA ARG A 477 15.84 -1.05 25.27
C ARG A 477 15.75 -2.54 24.95
N LEU A 478 15.27 -2.84 23.75
CA LEU A 478 15.53 -4.14 23.13
C LEU A 478 16.77 -3.99 22.26
N ARG A 479 17.68 -4.96 22.34
CA ARG A 479 18.73 -5.19 21.35
C ARG A 479 18.33 -6.39 20.51
N ARG A 480 18.18 -6.21 19.21
CA ARG A 480 18.01 -7.35 18.29
C ARG A 480 19.34 -8.08 18.15
N THR A 481 19.37 -9.37 18.40
CA THR A 481 20.59 -10.21 18.36
C THR A 481 20.62 -11.13 17.14
N GLY A 482 19.49 -11.32 16.47
CA GLY A 482 19.42 -12.16 15.27
C GLY A 482 18.05 -12.16 14.59
N ILE A 483 17.94 -13.01 13.59
CA ILE A 483 16.69 -13.32 12.90
C ILE A 483 16.70 -14.80 12.50
N ALA A 484 15.54 -15.44 12.58
CA ALA A 484 15.33 -16.78 12.05
C ALA A 484 15.47 -16.79 10.52
N ASP A 485 15.79 -17.96 9.95
CA ASP A 485 15.85 -18.13 8.50
C ASP A 485 14.51 -17.82 7.83
N TYR A 486 14.58 -17.08 6.73
CA TYR A 486 13.44 -16.68 5.91
C TYR A 486 13.87 -16.56 4.45
N ASP A 487 12.91 -16.47 3.55
CA ASP A 487 13.13 -16.18 2.14
C ASP A 487 13.56 -14.73 1.95
N GLN A 488 14.86 -14.55 1.67
CA GLN A 488 15.50 -13.24 1.49
C GLN A 488 15.25 -12.64 0.10
N THR A 489 14.53 -13.34 -0.80
CA THR A 489 14.30 -12.86 -2.17
C THR A 489 13.53 -11.54 -2.17
N GLY A 490 14.16 -10.51 -2.74
CA GLY A 490 13.60 -9.16 -2.82
C GLY A 490 13.91 -8.25 -1.64
N PHE A 491 14.59 -8.73 -0.60
CA PHE A 491 14.98 -7.95 0.58
C PHE A 491 16.46 -7.56 0.52
N ASP A 492 16.74 -6.28 0.73
CA ASP A 492 18.11 -5.80 0.92
C ASP A 492 18.40 -5.84 2.43
N ASN A 493 18.89 -6.98 2.93
CA ASN A 493 19.05 -7.24 4.36
C ASN A 493 19.98 -6.25 5.07
N GLN A 494 19.42 -5.15 5.57
CA GLN A 494 20.12 -4.22 6.46
C GLN A 494 19.84 -4.65 7.91
N PHE A 495 20.67 -5.56 8.43
CA PHE A 495 20.71 -5.88 9.86
C PHE A 495 21.43 -4.74 10.60
N GLU A 496 20.69 -3.72 11.02
CA GLU A 496 21.17 -2.75 11.99
C GLU A 496 20.82 -3.24 13.40
N ASP A 497 21.64 -4.16 13.91
CA ASP A 497 22.23 -4.15 15.27
C ASP A 497 22.93 -5.50 15.52
N GLY A 498 24.25 -5.43 15.74
CA GLY A 498 25.06 -6.56 16.23
C GLY A 498 25.46 -7.61 15.19
N GLN A 499 26.53 -7.32 14.42
CA GLN A 499 27.28 -8.34 13.68
C GLN A 499 27.58 -9.57 14.54
N THR A 500 27.15 -10.76 14.08
CA THR A 500 28.07 -11.89 13.90
C THR A 500 27.64 -12.75 12.71
N GLY A 501 28.51 -12.87 11.71
CA GLY A 501 28.49 -13.95 10.72
C GLY A 501 28.28 -13.54 9.25
N GLY A 502 29.33 -13.12 8.56
CA GLY A 502 29.34 -13.07 7.09
C GLY A 502 30.35 -12.08 6.51
N ASN A 503 31.54 -12.56 6.19
CA ASN A 503 32.64 -11.79 5.59
C ASN A 503 32.23 -11.20 4.23
N GLY A 504 32.19 -9.88 4.08
CA GLY A 504 31.79 -9.23 2.82
C GLY A 504 31.99 -7.72 2.79
N GLY A 505 33.22 -7.27 2.49
CA GLY A 505 33.55 -6.05 1.73
C GLY A 505 32.97 -4.70 2.16
N GLY A 506 33.80 -3.91 2.86
CA GLY A 506 33.78 -2.45 3.04
C GLY A 506 32.57 -1.65 2.50
N GLY A 507 31.61 -1.38 3.38
CA GLY A 507 30.59 -0.35 3.22
C GLY A 507 30.83 0.79 4.22
N SER A 508 30.48 2.01 3.84
CA SER A 508 30.63 3.23 4.66
C SER A 508 29.77 3.19 5.92
N ASP A 509 30.34 3.59 7.07
CA ASP A 509 29.67 3.76 8.35
C ASP A 509 28.80 5.02 8.36
N ASN A 510 27.67 4.99 9.09
CA ASN A 510 26.74 6.12 9.21
C ASN A 510 26.72 6.71 10.63
N PHE A 511 26.52 8.03 10.75
CA PHE A 511 26.35 8.72 12.04
C PHE A 511 25.36 9.88 11.94
N VAL A 512 24.39 9.95 12.86
CA VAL A 512 23.45 11.08 12.96
C VAL A 512 24.09 12.20 13.77
N ALA A 513 24.55 13.25 13.10
CA ALA A 513 25.14 14.43 13.73
C ALA A 513 24.07 15.45 14.13
N THR A 514 24.04 15.82 15.40
CA THR A 514 23.16 16.85 15.97
C THR A 514 23.93 18.13 16.20
N PHE A 515 23.36 19.28 15.83
CA PHE A 515 23.96 20.61 15.95
C PHE A 515 23.05 21.51 16.80
N THR A 516 23.64 22.36 17.63
CA THR A 516 22.88 23.38 18.38
C THR A 516 23.19 24.78 17.87
N GLY A 517 22.20 25.68 17.95
CA GLY A 517 22.33 27.06 17.47
C GLY A 517 21.72 27.26 16.09
N ARG A 518 22.54 27.69 15.11
CA ARG A 518 22.05 28.06 13.76
C ARG A 518 21.52 26.83 13.02
N PRO A 519 20.42 26.94 12.26
CA PRO A 519 19.97 25.87 11.39
C PRO A 519 21.06 25.47 10.39
N LEU A 520 21.13 24.18 10.09
CA LEU A 520 22.02 23.63 9.07
C LEU A 520 21.73 24.26 7.69
N PRO A 521 22.77 24.54 6.90
CA PRO A 521 22.59 25.05 5.55
C PRO A 521 21.91 24.00 4.63
N PRO A 522 21.31 24.42 3.50
CA PRO A 522 20.97 23.51 2.42
C PRO A 522 22.18 22.66 1.99
N VAL A 523 21.98 21.37 1.69
CA VAL A 523 23.08 20.44 1.37
C VAL A 523 23.92 20.94 0.18
N ASN A 524 23.30 21.58 -0.81
CA ASN A 524 23.96 22.11 -2.00
C ASN A 524 24.88 23.32 -1.76
N VAL A 525 24.92 23.87 -0.54
CA VAL A 525 25.87 24.94 -0.19
C VAL A 525 26.93 24.50 0.82
N ILE A 526 26.94 23.22 1.22
CA ILE A 526 28.01 22.65 2.05
C ILE A 526 29.24 22.49 1.16
N GLU A 527 30.31 23.21 1.50
CA GLU A 527 31.58 23.14 0.77
C GLU A 527 32.43 21.96 1.24
N GLU A 528 32.32 21.63 2.54
CA GLU A 528 33.09 20.56 3.15
C GLU A 528 32.30 19.96 4.32
N LEU A 529 32.26 18.64 4.35
CA LEU A 529 31.70 17.84 5.42
C LEU A 529 32.73 16.81 5.85
N ARG A 530 33.05 16.77 7.15
CA ARG A 530 34.07 15.86 7.70
C ARG A 530 33.77 15.46 9.13
N ILE A 531 34.34 14.34 9.56
CA ILE A 531 34.29 13.86 10.95
C ILE A 531 35.70 13.75 11.54
N GLY A 532 35.91 14.29 12.75
CA GLY A 532 37.22 14.35 13.43
C GLY A 532 38.00 15.65 13.16
N ASN A 533 39.13 15.86 13.86
CA ASN A 533 40.01 17.02 13.65
C ASN A 533 41.51 16.67 13.87
N PRO A 534 42.35 16.59 12.81
CA PRO A 534 42.00 16.70 11.39
C PRO A 534 41.15 15.49 10.97
N GLY A 535 39.95 15.76 10.46
CA GLY A 535 38.95 14.74 10.18
C GLY A 535 39.06 14.10 8.82
N ILE A 536 38.31 13.02 8.61
CA ILE A 536 38.13 12.38 7.31
C ILE A 536 36.89 12.95 6.61
N PRO A 537 36.87 12.97 5.25
CA PRO A 537 35.68 13.37 4.51
C PRO A 537 34.46 12.52 4.86
N ALA A 538 33.30 13.16 4.87
CA ALA A 538 32.02 12.50 5.05
C ALA A 538 31.01 13.01 4.01
N THR A 539 30.01 12.21 3.69
CA THR A 539 28.94 12.55 2.75
C THR A 539 27.61 12.67 3.48
N VAL A 540 26.71 13.52 2.99
CA VAL A 540 25.35 13.63 3.56
C VAL A 540 24.52 12.45 3.04
N VAL A 541 23.95 11.66 3.95
CA VAL A 541 23.00 10.58 3.66
C VAL A 541 21.57 11.13 3.68
N SER A 542 21.23 11.86 4.75
CA SER A 542 19.93 12.51 4.92
C SER A 542 20.06 13.78 5.76
N ARG A 543 19.14 14.72 5.53
CA ARG A 543 18.91 15.84 6.44
C ARG A 543 17.67 15.53 7.28
N ASP A 544 17.88 15.09 8.50
CA ASP A 544 16.82 14.58 9.37
C ASP A 544 15.99 15.72 9.98
N SER A 545 16.60 16.90 10.17
CA SER A 545 15.88 18.11 10.60
C SER A 545 16.64 19.41 10.30
N GLY A 546 16.15 20.54 10.83
CA GLY A 546 16.87 21.81 10.82
C GLY A 546 18.23 21.78 11.54
N THR A 547 18.43 20.80 12.43
CA THR A 547 19.60 20.68 13.33
C THR A 547 20.23 19.30 13.34
N GLN A 548 19.74 18.35 12.54
CA GLN A 548 20.30 17.00 12.44
C GLN A 548 20.61 16.62 10.99
N LEU A 549 21.70 15.88 10.82
CA LEU A 549 22.18 15.40 9.54
C LEU A 549 22.83 14.03 9.71
N THR A 550 22.37 13.04 8.97
CA THR A 550 23.01 11.73 8.88
C THR A 550 24.13 11.80 7.87
N ILE A 551 25.35 11.43 8.30
CA ILE A 551 26.53 11.37 7.46
C ILE A 551 26.99 9.94 7.22
N ALA A 552 27.64 9.69 6.09
CA ALA A 552 28.40 8.47 5.82
C ALA A 552 29.90 8.78 5.74
N PHE A 553 30.75 7.89 6.26
CA PHE A 553 32.21 8.01 6.25
C PHE A 553 32.87 6.64 6.41
N ASP A 554 34.17 6.53 6.15
CA ASP A 554 34.94 5.33 6.43
C ASP A 554 35.49 5.39 7.86
N ALA A 555 34.79 4.79 8.84
CA ALA A 555 35.24 4.84 10.23
C ALA A 555 36.62 4.18 10.42
N THR A 556 37.06 3.30 9.50
CA THR A 556 38.37 2.67 9.60
C THR A 556 39.53 3.66 9.46
N ALA A 557 39.27 4.86 8.91
CA ALA A 557 40.24 5.93 8.73
C ALA A 557 40.30 6.94 9.91
N LEU A 558 39.43 6.84 10.93
CA LEU A 558 39.44 7.74 12.11
C LEU A 558 40.35 7.23 13.22
N PRO A 559 41.25 7.98 13.87
CA PRO A 559 41.97 7.44 15.04
C PRO A 559 41.01 7.02 16.18
N PRO A 560 41.38 6.10 17.09
CA PRO A 560 40.52 5.73 18.23
C PRO A 560 40.08 6.95 19.06
N GLY A 561 38.83 6.97 19.52
CA GLY A 561 38.29 8.05 20.36
C GLY A 561 37.01 8.71 19.81
N ASN A 562 36.65 9.85 20.41
CA ASN A 562 35.37 10.53 20.14
C ASN A 562 35.50 11.70 19.17
N HIS A 563 34.82 11.60 18.02
CA HIS A 563 34.92 12.54 16.90
C HIS A 563 33.63 13.32 16.69
N ALA A 564 33.77 14.65 16.55
CA ALA A 564 32.64 15.50 16.16
C ALA A 564 32.57 15.63 14.64
N VAL A 565 31.38 15.94 14.12
CA VAL A 565 31.13 16.26 12.72
C VAL A 565 31.21 17.75 12.50
N TYR A 566 31.85 18.16 11.41
CA TYR A 566 32.03 19.54 11.01
C TYR A 566 31.37 19.79 9.65
N VAL A 567 30.43 20.73 9.61
CA VAL A 567 29.76 21.22 8.39
C VAL A 567 30.31 22.60 8.08
N ILE A 568 30.93 22.78 6.92
CA ILE A 568 31.60 24.02 6.55
C ILE A 568 31.00 24.56 5.24
N PHE A 569 30.60 25.83 5.24
CA PHE A 569 29.91 26.47 4.11
C PHE A 569 30.14 27.99 4.09
N ALA A 570 30.00 28.62 2.92
CA ALA A 570 30.03 30.08 2.77
C ALA A 570 28.68 30.63 2.27
N PRO A 571 27.92 31.36 3.10
CA PRO A 571 26.72 32.05 2.64
C PRO A 571 27.05 33.16 1.63
N PRO A 572 26.15 33.50 0.68
CA PRO A 572 26.37 34.60 -0.26
C PRO A 572 26.72 35.91 0.46
N GLY A 573 27.88 36.49 0.10
CA GLY A 573 28.37 37.76 0.66
C GLY A 573 28.89 37.70 2.11
N ARG A 574 29.17 36.50 2.65
CA ARG A 574 29.75 36.31 4.00
C ARG A 574 30.97 35.38 3.96
N GLY A 575 31.79 35.45 5.02
CA GLY A 575 32.91 34.52 5.22
C GLY A 575 32.46 33.09 5.56
N ARG A 576 33.39 32.14 5.42
CA ARG A 576 33.20 30.71 5.70
C ARG A 576 32.76 30.47 7.15
N ILE A 577 31.73 29.65 7.35
CA ILE A 577 31.15 29.28 8.65
C ILE A 577 31.36 27.78 8.86
N THR A 578 31.79 27.41 10.07
CA THR A 578 31.90 26.01 10.51
C THR A 578 30.89 25.74 11.62
N LEU A 579 30.03 24.75 11.43
CA LEU A 579 29.18 24.17 12.47
C LEU A 579 29.78 22.87 12.96
N THR A 580 29.73 22.63 14.27
CA THR A 580 30.27 21.44 14.92
C THR A 580 29.14 20.70 15.62
N SER A 581 29.07 19.38 15.46
CA SER A 581 28.07 18.57 16.14
C SER A 581 28.27 18.56 17.66
N THR A 582 27.18 18.50 18.40
CA THR A 582 27.19 18.40 19.86
C THR A 582 27.35 16.97 20.36
N ASN A 583 26.84 16.00 19.60
CA ASN A 583 27.11 14.58 19.82
C ASN A 583 28.35 14.14 19.02
N ARG A 584 28.99 13.06 19.46
CA ARG A 584 30.24 12.54 18.90
C ARG A 584 30.10 11.08 18.52
N PHE A 585 30.74 10.71 17.43
CA PHE A 585 30.93 9.32 17.02
C PHE A 585 32.11 8.73 17.77
N SER A 586 31.92 7.58 18.42
CA SER A 586 32.99 6.86 19.10
C SER A 586 33.52 5.78 18.16
N ARG A 587 34.82 5.83 17.83
CA ARG A 587 35.52 4.73 17.16
C ARG A 587 36.27 3.88 18.17
#